data_AF-A0A352IN23-F1
#
_entry.id   AF-A0A352IN23-F1
#
_cell.length_a   1.000
_cell.length_b   1.000
_cell.length_c   1.000
_cell.angle_alpha   90.00
_cell.angle_beta   90.00
_cell.angle_gamma   90.00
#
_symmetry.space_group_name_H-M   'P 1'
#
loop_
_entity.id
_entity.type
_entity.pdbx_description
1 polymer ?
#
loop_
_entity_poly.entity_id
_entity_poly.type
_entity_poly.pdbx_seq_one_letter_code
_entity_poly.pdbx_strand_id
1 'polypeptide(L)'
;MARSFYRRGPDHRAGAPVTFLDVRRRFQFRSIELGRWVTEPEKQRSASLFYDALCDLMTILGGTESLVSLRGTLALQYGIGGR
;
A
#
# COMPACT_ATOMS: atom_id res chain seq x y z
N MET A 1 -21.18 -2.04 -3.74
CA MET A 1 -20.78 -2.10 -2.32
C MET A 1 -19.25 -2.20 -2.25
N ALA A 2 -18.60 -1.48 -1.35
CA ALA A 2 -17.15 -1.61 -1.16
C ALA A 2 -16.86 -2.96 -0.47
N ARG A 3 -15.91 -3.73 -1.00
CA ARG A 3 -15.48 -4.99 -0.39
C ARG A 3 -14.82 -4.67 0.95
N SER A 4 -15.31 -5.27 2.03
CA SER A 4 -14.68 -5.16 3.35
C SER A 4 -13.51 -6.16 3.41
N PHE A 5 -12.35 -5.70 3.87
CA PHE A 5 -11.18 -6.53 4.11
C PHE A 5 -10.97 -6.65 5.61
N TYR A 6 -10.80 -7.87 6.11
CA TYR A 6 -10.53 -8.12 7.52
C TYR A 6 -9.02 -8.09 7.79
N ARG A 7 -8.60 -7.38 8.83
CA ARG A 7 -7.20 -7.38 9.31
C ARG A 7 -7.15 -7.54 10.82
N ARG A 8 -6.08 -8.17 11.30
CA ARG A 8 -5.68 -8.22 12.72
C ARG A 8 -4.28 -7.65 12.83
N GLY A 9 -4.20 -6.34 13.07
CA GLY A 9 -2.95 -5.61 13.20
C GLY A 9 -3.18 -4.28 13.92
N PRO A 10 -2.10 -3.62 14.38
CA PRO A 10 -2.18 -2.30 14.99
C PRO A 10 -2.80 -1.27 14.05
N ASP A 11 -3.42 -0.22 14.59
CA ASP A 11 -3.79 0.95 13.79
C ASP A 11 -2.51 1.73 13.42
N HIS A 12 -2.07 1.60 12.16
CA HIS A 12 -0.86 2.25 11.66
C HIS A 12 -1.09 3.67 11.15
N ARG A 13 -2.35 4.08 10.99
CA ARG A 13 -2.72 5.36 10.37
C ARG A 13 -3.27 6.35 11.39
N ALA A 14 -3.77 5.88 12.53
CA ALA A 14 -4.40 6.72 13.56
C ALA A 14 -5.48 7.65 12.96
N GLY A 15 -6.24 7.16 11.98
CA GLY A 15 -7.24 7.92 11.24
C GLY A 15 -6.72 8.86 10.13
N ALA A 16 -5.40 8.96 9.92
CA ALA A 16 -4.85 9.79 8.85
C ALA A 16 -5.15 9.23 7.45
N PRO A 17 -5.49 10.08 6.47
CA PRO A 17 -5.57 9.66 5.08
C PRO A 17 -4.16 9.31 4.57
N VAL A 18 -4.09 8.28 3.73
CA VAL A 18 -2.83 7.80 3.14
C VAL A 18 -2.97 7.69 1.64
N THR A 19 -1.95 8.16 0.93
CA THR A 19 -1.87 8.11 -0.54
C THR A 19 -0.81 7.10 -1.00
N PHE A 20 -0.82 6.75 -2.28
CA PHE A 20 0.26 5.93 -2.85
C PHE A 20 1.62 6.63 -2.81
N LEU A 21 1.67 7.96 -2.74
CA LEU A 21 2.93 8.68 -2.54
C LEU A 21 3.52 8.40 -1.15
N ASP A 22 2.67 8.34 -0.12
CA ASP A 22 3.08 8.00 1.24
C ASP A 22 3.57 6.55 1.31
N VAL A 23 2.87 5.61 0.67
CA VAL A 23 3.32 4.21 0.53
C VAL A 23 4.69 4.14 -0.14
N ARG A 24 4.90 4.86 -1.25
CA ARG A 24 6.19 4.88 -1.96
C ARG A 24 7.30 5.41 -1.06
N ARG A 25 7.07 6.52 -0.36
CA ARG A 25 8.06 7.16 0.50
C ARG A 25 8.39 6.32 1.73
N ARG A 26 7.38 5.74 2.38
CA ARG A 26 7.52 4.95 3.60
C ARG A 26 8.35 3.70 3.36
N PHE A 27 8.01 2.92 2.33
CA PHE A 27 8.65 1.63 2.04
C PHE A 27 9.75 1.70 0.98
N GLN A 28 9.99 2.87 0.40
CA GLN A 28 11.01 3.13 -0.61
C GLN A 28 10.89 2.23 -1.86
N PHE A 29 9.66 1.95 -2.31
CA PHE A 29 9.46 1.25 -3.58
C PHE A 29 10.11 2.01 -4.74
N ARG A 30 10.70 1.27 -5.70
CA ARG A 30 11.34 1.83 -6.89
C ARG A 30 10.37 2.72 -7.68
N SER A 31 9.19 2.19 -7.93
CA SER A 31 8.07 2.88 -8.56
C SER A 31 6.75 2.36 -8.01
N ILE A 32 5.73 3.21 -8.07
CA ILE A 32 4.34 2.81 -7.90
C ILE A 32 3.57 3.30 -9.13
N GLU A 33 2.91 2.39 -9.82
CA GLU A 33 2.15 2.70 -11.04
C GLU A 33 0.70 2.30 -10.84
N LEU A 34 -0.20 3.24 -11.16
CA LEU A 34 -1.64 3.06 -11.08
C LEU A 34 -2.20 3.00 -12.50
N GLY A 35 -3.07 2.03 -12.76
CA GLY A 35 -3.73 1.92 -14.06
C GLY A 35 -4.63 3.12 -14.36
N ARG A 36 -4.74 3.45 -15.66
CA ARG A 36 -5.53 4.61 -16.14
C ARG A 36 -7.00 4.60 -15.73
N TRP A 37 -7.55 3.42 -15.42
CA TRP A 37 -8.96 3.23 -15.11
C TRP A 37 -9.27 3.33 -13.61
N VAL A 38 -8.24 3.41 -12.76
CA VAL A 38 -8.41 3.47 -11.30
C VAL A 38 -8.94 4.85 -10.93
N THR A 39 -10.17 4.87 -10.40
CA THR A 39 -10.86 6.12 -10.01
C THR A 39 -10.24 6.75 -8.76
N GLU A 40 -10.36 8.06 -8.57
CA GLU A 40 -9.80 8.72 -7.39
C GLU A 40 -10.31 8.14 -6.04
N PRO A 41 -11.62 7.86 -5.87
CA PRO A 41 -12.10 7.21 -4.65
C PRO A 41 -11.52 5.80 -4.45
N GLU A 42 -11.22 5.08 -5.53
CA GLU A 42 -10.55 3.79 -5.47
C GLU A 42 -9.08 3.95 -5.08
N LYS A 43 -8.36 4.92 -5.64
CA LYS A 43 -6.96 5.18 -5.26
C LYS A 43 -6.83 5.46 -3.76
N GLN A 44 -7.68 6.32 -3.20
CA GLN A 44 -7.64 6.68 -1.77
C GLN A 44 -7.90 5.45 -0.87
N ARG A 45 -8.92 4.65 -1.21
CA ARG A 45 -9.23 3.42 -0.47
C ARG A 45 -8.10 2.40 -0.58
N SER A 46 -7.63 2.14 -1.79
CA SER A 46 -6.58 1.15 -2.04
C SER A 46 -5.25 1.56 -1.42
N ALA A 47 -4.87 2.84 -1.46
CA ALA A 47 -3.67 3.33 -0.79
C ALA A 47 -3.69 3.05 0.72
N SER A 48 -4.83 3.31 1.38
CA SER A 48 -5.00 3.01 2.80
C SER A 48 -4.87 1.52 3.10
N LEU A 49 -5.49 0.66 2.26
CA LEU A 49 -5.40 -0.79 2.40
C LEU A 49 -3.99 -1.32 2.18
N PHE A 50 -3.29 -0.84 1.15
CA PHE A 50 -1.89 -1.21 0.89
C PHE A 50 -0.99 -0.78 2.03
N TYR A 51 -1.14 0.45 2.54
CA TYR A 51 -0.33 0.93 3.66
C TYR A 51 -0.48 0.03 4.90
N ASP A 52 -1.72 -0.26 5.29
CA ASP A 52 -2.01 -1.14 6.43
C ASP A 52 -1.41 -2.54 6.21
N ALA A 53 -1.63 -3.14 5.03
CA ALA A 53 -1.13 -4.47 4.71
C ALA A 53 0.41 -4.55 4.68
N LEU A 54 1.08 -3.51 4.20
CA LEU A 54 2.55 -3.46 4.14
C LEU A 54 3.17 -3.23 5.52
N CYS A 55 2.54 -2.43 6.38
CA CYS A 55 2.94 -2.30 7.78
C CYS A 55 2.74 -3.62 8.55
N ASP A 56 1.62 -4.31 8.31
CA ASP A 56 1.37 -5.63 8.90
C ASP A 56 2.41 -6.65 8.41
N LEU A 57 2.73 -6.67 7.11
CA LEU A 57 3.78 -7.52 6.55
C LEU A 57 5.16 -7.23 7.18
N MET A 58 5.53 -5.95 7.32
CA MET A 58 6.78 -5.55 7.98
C MET A 58 6.87 -6.11 9.40
N THR A 59 5.77 -6.02 10.15
CA THR A 59 5.66 -6.52 11.53
C THR A 59 5.80 -8.05 11.55
N ILE A 60 5.11 -8.76 10.67
CA ILE A 60 5.17 -10.23 10.56
C ILE A 60 6.59 -10.70 10.25
N LEU A 61 7.30 -9.99 9.38
CA LEU A 61 8.68 -10.31 9.01
C LEU A 61 9.71 -9.89 10.07
N GLY A 62 9.32 -9.13 11.10
CA GLY A 62 10.23 -8.57 12.10
C GLY A 62 11.30 -7.65 11.49
N GLY A 63 10.95 -6.95 10.41
CA GLY A 63 11.91 -6.24 9.56
C GLY A 63 11.73 -4.72 9.53
N THR A 64 12.53 -4.08 8.67
CA THR A 64 12.46 -2.64 8.38
C THR A 64 11.57 -2.36 7.17
N GLU A 65 11.24 -1.10 6.96
CA GLU A 65 10.45 -0.63 5.82
C GLU A 65 11.12 -0.99 4.49
N SER A 66 12.44 -0.91 4.43
CA SER A 66 13.24 -1.26 3.24
C SER A 66 13.21 -2.77 2.94
N LEU A 67 12.96 -3.64 3.92
CA LEU A 67 12.80 -5.08 3.66
C LEU A 67 11.57 -5.34 2.78
N VAL A 68 10.46 -4.62 3.04
CA VAL A 68 9.18 -4.79 2.35
C VAL A 68 9.30 -4.55 0.84
N SER A 69 10.15 -3.61 0.42
CA SER A 69 10.41 -3.31 -0.99
C SER A 69 11.60 -4.08 -1.59
N LEU A 70 12.10 -5.09 -0.88
CA LEU A 70 13.37 -5.77 -1.17
C LEU A 70 14.50 -4.77 -1.43
N ARG A 71 14.71 -3.87 -0.47
CA ARG A 71 15.71 -2.80 -0.50
C ARG A 71 15.55 -1.87 -1.71
N GLY A 72 14.30 -1.50 -2.01
CA GLY A 72 13.94 -0.59 -3.09
C GLY A 72 14.08 -1.18 -4.49
N THR A 73 14.17 -2.50 -4.63
CA THR A 73 14.24 -3.15 -5.95
C THR A 73 12.86 -3.51 -6.51
N LEU A 74 11.84 -3.62 -5.65
CA LEU A 74 10.47 -3.88 -6.07
C LEU A 74 9.76 -2.64 -6.61
N ALA A 75 8.93 -2.86 -7.63
CA ALA A 75 7.91 -1.93 -8.09
C ALA A 75 6.53 -2.43 -7.66
N LEU A 76 5.62 -1.51 -7.35
CA LEU A 76 4.21 -1.83 -7.06
C LEU A 76 3.34 -1.38 -8.23
N GLN A 77 2.56 -2.29 -8.79
CA GLN A 77 1.60 -1.99 -9.83
C GLN A 77 0.19 -2.31 -9.34
N TYR A 78 -0.74 -1.40 -9.55
CA TYR A 78 -2.13 -1.58 -9.14
C TYR A 78 -3.10 -1.15 -10.25
N GLY A 79 -4.04 -2.04 -10.59
CA GLY A 79 -5.04 -1.79 -11.64
C GLY A 79 -4.46 -1.70 -13.06
N ILE A 80 -3.25 -2.21 -13.29
CA ILE A 80 -2.64 -2.25 -14.62
C ILE A 80 -3.13 -3.48 -15.38
N GLY A 81 -3.54 -3.30 -16.63
CA GLY A 81 -3.84 -4.40 -17.56
C GLY A 81 -5.28 -4.93 -17.60
N GLY A 82 -6.20 -4.43 -16.77
CA GLY A 82 -7.61 -4.86 -16.81
C GLY A 82 -8.47 -4.25 -15.69
N ARG A 83 -9.79 -4.40 -15.80
CA ARG A 83 -10.81 -3.92 -14.85
C ARG A 83 -11.50 -5.10 -14.18
#